data_AF-A0A419K6L3-F1
#
_entry.id   AF-A0A419K6L3-F1
#
_cell.length_a   1.000
_cell.length_b   1.000
_cell.length_c   1.000
_cell.angle_alpha   90.00
_cell.angle_beta   90.00
_cell.angle_gamma   90.00
#
_symmetry.space_group_name_H-M   'P 1'
#
loop_
_entity.id
_entity.type
_entity.pdbx_description
1 polymer ?
#
loop_
_entity_poly.entity_id
_entity_poly.type
_entity_poly.pdbx_seq_one_letter_code
_entity_poly.pdbx_strand_id
1 'polypeptide(L)'
;MPLYSCTVVFDAIINAGYIPSFIDIDLDNYTMNAGDLAEKIDDLEAVVVIHTFGRPADMDKIKEVAGDKPIIEDCAHSLLSKYRGKLTGTLGDASFFSLAKYISAGGGGMIIVNNDGLTDRLQREIDTLKKPSVLNNIKHSFIVYMRSFFYHKPWFGLFALPIGLSIEDKVDLMTKRSFEVAGINKNDLSVMLKKLAVFKRNVELQRKNSFFLIEELKDTSVILPYERKETYCNYYLFPVRFDNKKERDLASDFLRDKGIDTSKLYSETPLKAKQFYGYKGDCPNTEKLTDTILVIPNHYTLKEKELTKIAESVKEVI
;
A
#
# COMPACT_ATOMS: atom_id res chain seq x y z
N MET A 1 -15.40 0.14 -3.20
CA MET A 1 -13.97 -0.03 -2.85
C MET A 1 -13.69 0.53 -1.46
N PRO A 2 -12.68 0.09 -0.69
CA PRO A 2 -12.38 0.65 0.63
C PRO A 2 -11.99 2.12 0.56
N LEU A 3 -12.60 2.97 1.41
CA LEU A 3 -12.22 4.38 1.50
C LEU A 3 -10.76 4.56 1.94
N TYR A 4 -10.28 3.76 2.90
CA TYR A 4 -8.90 3.82 3.38
C TYR A 4 -7.90 3.26 2.34
N SER A 5 -7.52 4.09 1.37
CA SER A 5 -6.60 3.70 0.30
C SER A 5 -5.94 4.89 -0.41
N CYS A 6 -5.10 4.59 -1.40
CA CYS A 6 -4.46 5.58 -2.25
C CYS A 6 -5.47 6.17 -3.25
N THR A 7 -5.54 7.49 -3.36
CA THR A 7 -6.48 8.18 -4.28
C THR A 7 -6.27 7.83 -5.76
N VAL A 8 -5.09 7.31 -6.14
CA VAL A 8 -4.81 6.79 -7.49
C VAL A 8 -5.80 5.69 -7.90
N VAL A 9 -6.31 4.91 -6.95
CA VAL A 9 -7.34 3.89 -7.25
C VAL A 9 -8.67 4.56 -7.60
N PHE A 10 -8.98 5.71 -7.00
CA PHE A 10 -10.19 6.49 -7.29
C PHE A 10 -10.10 7.05 -8.71
N ASP A 11 -8.94 7.62 -9.06
CA ASP A 11 -8.65 8.14 -10.39
C ASP A 11 -8.72 7.04 -11.46
N ALA A 12 -8.25 5.83 -11.14
CA ALA A 12 -8.33 4.69 -12.06
C ALA A 12 -9.79 4.31 -12.36
N ILE A 13 -10.67 4.31 -11.36
CA ILE A 13 -12.11 4.04 -11.53
C ILE A 13 -12.75 5.13 -12.40
N ILE A 14 -12.45 6.40 -12.13
CA ILE A 14 -12.96 7.53 -12.94
C ILE A 14 -12.48 7.45 -14.39
N ASN A 15 -11.20 7.17 -14.60
CA ASN A 15 -10.63 7.01 -15.94
C ASN A 15 -11.22 5.82 -16.70
N ALA A 16 -11.74 4.82 -15.98
CA ALA A 16 -12.49 3.70 -16.57
C ALA A 16 -13.95 4.06 -16.91
N GLY A 17 -14.40 5.28 -16.61
CA GLY A 17 -15.77 5.74 -16.86
C GLY A 17 -16.78 5.43 -15.74
N TYR A 18 -16.30 5.02 -14.56
CA TYR A 18 -17.14 4.66 -13.41
C TYR A 18 -17.02 5.70 -12.29
N ILE A 19 -17.93 5.62 -11.33
CA ILE A 19 -17.93 6.47 -10.13
C ILE A 19 -17.45 5.63 -8.94
N PRO A 20 -16.40 6.07 -8.20
CA PRO A 20 -16.00 5.40 -6.97
C PRO A 20 -17.13 5.42 -5.93
N SER A 21 -17.57 4.24 -5.50
CA SER A 21 -18.40 4.07 -4.30
C SER A 21 -17.55 3.54 -3.16
N PHE A 22 -17.65 4.19 -1.99
CA PHE A 22 -16.78 3.97 -0.85
C PHE A 22 -17.41 2.99 0.15
N ILE A 23 -16.67 1.95 0.45
CA ILE A 23 -16.97 0.93 1.44
C ILE A 23 -16.09 1.18 2.65
N ASP A 24 -16.64 1.08 3.84
CA ASP A 24 -15.89 1.22 5.07
C ASP A 24 -14.98 0.01 5.33
N ILE A 25 -14.12 0.11 6.33
CA ILE A 25 -13.18 -0.93 6.72
C ILE A 25 -13.56 -1.55 8.06
N ASP A 26 -12.98 -2.72 8.32
CA ASP A 26 -12.93 -3.32 9.64
C ASP A 26 -11.71 -2.75 10.39
N LEU A 27 -11.94 -2.25 11.61
CA LEU A 27 -10.89 -1.67 12.46
C LEU A 27 -9.91 -2.70 13.02
N ASP A 28 -10.24 -3.98 12.97
CA ASP A 28 -9.41 -5.05 13.50
C ASP A 28 -8.33 -5.48 12.50
N ASN A 29 -8.62 -5.42 11.18
CA ASN A 29 -7.66 -5.85 10.15
C ASN A 29 -7.39 -4.81 9.05
N TYR A 30 -8.06 -3.66 9.09
CA TYR A 30 -7.88 -2.54 8.16
C TYR A 30 -8.22 -2.84 6.70
N THR A 31 -8.99 -3.91 6.45
CA THR A 31 -9.48 -4.30 5.12
C THR A 31 -10.99 -4.05 5.02
N MET A 32 -11.55 -4.22 3.82
CA MET A 32 -12.98 -4.01 3.53
C MET A 32 -13.89 -4.68 4.57
N ASN A 33 -14.88 -3.93 5.07
CA ASN A 33 -15.95 -4.48 5.88
C ASN A 33 -17.00 -5.14 4.98
N ALA A 34 -17.21 -6.45 5.11
CA ALA A 34 -18.18 -7.19 4.30
C ALA A 34 -19.64 -6.84 4.61
N GLY A 35 -19.94 -6.38 5.83
CA GLY A 35 -21.27 -5.90 6.21
C GLY A 35 -21.60 -4.57 5.52
N ASP A 36 -20.70 -3.60 5.57
CA ASP A 36 -20.87 -2.34 4.82
C ASP A 36 -20.90 -2.58 3.31
N LEU A 37 -20.13 -3.54 2.80
CA LEU A 37 -20.25 -3.98 1.40
C LEU A 37 -21.66 -4.50 1.11
N ALA A 38 -22.24 -5.34 1.97
CA ALA A 38 -23.55 -5.95 1.75
C ALA A 38 -24.68 -4.92 1.70
N GLU A 39 -24.58 -3.83 2.46
CA GLU A 39 -25.56 -2.74 2.42
C GLU A 39 -25.52 -1.94 1.12
N LYS A 40 -24.38 -1.95 0.42
CA LYS A 40 -24.10 -1.10 -0.75
C LYS A 40 -23.98 -1.87 -2.06
N ILE A 41 -23.92 -3.21 -2.02
CA ILE A 41 -23.52 -4.06 -3.16
C ILE A 41 -24.47 -3.99 -4.35
N ASP A 42 -25.75 -3.68 -4.13
CA ASP A 42 -26.76 -3.62 -5.21
C ASP A 42 -26.50 -2.48 -6.19
N ASP A 43 -25.87 -1.38 -5.73
CA ASP A 43 -25.53 -0.21 -6.53
C ASP A 43 -24.14 -0.31 -7.19
N LEU A 44 -23.42 -1.43 -7.01
CA LEU A 44 -22.05 -1.61 -7.50
C LEU A 44 -21.99 -2.45 -8.77
N GLU A 45 -21.16 -2.03 -9.72
CA GLU A 45 -20.88 -2.83 -10.93
C GLU A 45 -19.67 -3.76 -10.76
N ALA A 46 -18.77 -3.43 -9.82
CA ALA A 46 -17.58 -4.20 -9.51
C ALA A 46 -17.07 -3.89 -8.09
N VAL A 47 -16.32 -4.83 -7.51
CA VAL A 47 -15.73 -4.69 -6.18
C VAL A 47 -14.22 -4.63 -6.28
N VAL A 48 -13.63 -3.48 -5.97
CA VAL A 48 -12.17 -3.36 -5.79
C VAL A 48 -11.84 -3.68 -4.34
N VAL A 49 -11.10 -4.77 -4.12
CA VAL A 49 -10.63 -5.23 -2.80
C VAL A 49 -9.18 -4.81 -2.61
N ILE A 50 -8.83 -4.31 -1.44
CA ILE A 50 -7.47 -3.86 -1.13
C ILE A 50 -6.92 -4.66 0.03
N HIS A 51 -5.73 -5.24 -0.16
CA HIS A 51 -5.03 -6.01 0.87
C HIS A 51 -4.10 -5.11 1.69
N THR A 52 -4.71 -4.23 2.49
CA THR A 52 -4.05 -3.14 3.22
C THR A 52 -2.89 -3.64 4.09
N PHE A 53 -1.75 -2.96 4.04
CA PHE A 53 -0.52 -3.32 4.77
C PHE A 53 0.03 -4.73 4.50
N GLY A 54 -0.47 -5.41 3.46
CA GLY A 54 -0.17 -6.80 3.19
C GLY A 54 -1.11 -7.80 3.84
N ARG A 55 -2.17 -7.32 4.51
CA ARG A 55 -3.19 -8.15 5.14
C ARG A 55 -4.19 -8.59 4.07
N PRO A 56 -4.35 -9.90 3.85
CA PRO A 56 -5.42 -10.40 3.01
C PRO A 56 -6.78 -9.99 3.57
N ALA A 57 -7.67 -9.55 2.69
CA ALA A 57 -9.06 -9.26 3.05
C ALA A 57 -9.84 -10.58 3.24
N ASP A 58 -11.01 -10.52 3.87
CA ASP A 58 -11.86 -11.70 4.05
C ASP A 58 -12.55 -12.09 2.74
N MET A 59 -11.80 -12.73 1.84
CA MET A 59 -12.22 -12.97 0.46
C MET A 59 -13.44 -13.87 0.35
N ASP A 60 -13.66 -14.80 1.28
CA ASP A 60 -14.84 -15.66 1.23
C ASP A 60 -16.11 -14.86 1.50
N LYS A 61 -16.12 -14.01 2.54
CA LYS A 61 -17.27 -13.12 2.81
C LYS A 61 -17.47 -12.09 1.71
N ILE A 62 -16.39 -11.52 1.18
CA ILE A 62 -16.48 -10.55 0.09
C ILE A 62 -17.08 -11.19 -1.16
N LYS A 63 -16.66 -12.41 -1.51
CA LYS A 63 -17.23 -13.17 -2.64
C LYS A 63 -18.68 -13.54 -2.42
N GLU A 64 -19.02 -13.99 -1.22
CA GLU A 64 -20.41 -14.31 -0.85
C GLU A 64 -21.32 -13.09 -1.08
N VAL A 65 -20.90 -11.91 -0.61
CA VAL A 65 -21.65 -10.66 -0.78
C VAL A 65 -21.65 -10.19 -2.23
N ALA A 66 -20.50 -10.26 -2.92
CA ALA A 66 -20.38 -9.77 -4.30
C ALA A 66 -21.21 -10.57 -5.31
N GLY A 67 -21.47 -11.85 -5.04
CA GLY A 67 -22.15 -12.74 -5.98
C GLY A 67 -21.37 -12.86 -7.29
N ASP A 68 -22.04 -12.60 -8.41
CA ASP A 68 -21.44 -12.65 -9.75
C ASP A 68 -20.71 -11.37 -10.16
N LYS A 69 -20.68 -10.34 -9.31
CA LYS A 69 -20.02 -9.07 -9.64
C LYS A 69 -18.48 -9.26 -9.70
N PRO A 70 -17.79 -8.68 -10.70
CA PRO A 70 -16.34 -8.81 -10.82
C PRO A 70 -15.59 -8.28 -9.60
N ILE A 71 -14.56 -9.01 -9.17
CA ILE A 71 -13.68 -8.64 -8.07
C ILE A 71 -12.29 -8.32 -8.59
N ILE A 72 -11.81 -7.10 -8.29
CA ILE A 72 -10.47 -6.63 -8.64
C ILE A 72 -9.63 -6.53 -7.37
N GLU A 73 -8.51 -7.23 -7.28
CA GLU A 73 -7.61 -7.14 -6.13
C GLU A 73 -6.51 -6.09 -6.34
N ASP A 74 -6.47 -5.05 -5.51
CA ASP A 74 -5.28 -4.22 -5.32
C ASP A 74 -4.31 -4.94 -4.36
N CYS A 75 -3.29 -5.54 -4.97
CA CYS A 75 -2.22 -6.26 -4.30
C CYS A 75 -0.94 -5.44 -4.16
N ALA A 76 -1.02 -4.10 -4.29
CA ALA A 76 0.16 -3.24 -4.23
C ALA A 76 0.90 -3.33 -2.88
N HIS A 77 0.23 -3.75 -1.81
CA HIS A 77 0.83 -4.00 -0.49
C HIS A 77 1.04 -5.48 -0.18
N SER A 78 0.47 -6.41 -0.97
CA SER A 78 0.29 -7.79 -0.54
C SER A 78 1.04 -8.83 -1.35
N LEU A 79 2.02 -8.46 -2.18
CA LEU A 79 2.84 -9.44 -2.90
C LEU A 79 3.38 -10.54 -1.95
N LEU A 80 3.12 -11.81 -2.29
CA LEU A 80 3.37 -13.03 -1.50
C LEU A 80 2.46 -13.29 -0.28
N SER A 81 1.51 -12.41 0.02
CA SER A 81 0.50 -12.65 1.06
C SER A 81 -0.44 -13.78 0.64
N LYS A 82 -1.07 -14.46 1.61
CA LYS A 82 -1.96 -15.60 1.31
C LYS A 82 -3.23 -15.57 2.14
N TYR A 83 -4.33 -15.96 1.51
CA TYR A 83 -5.60 -16.25 2.15
C TYR A 83 -5.93 -17.73 1.91
N ARG A 84 -6.13 -18.51 2.98
CA ARG A 84 -6.43 -19.95 2.92
C ARG A 84 -5.46 -20.72 2.02
N GLY A 85 -4.17 -20.41 2.15
CA GLY A 85 -3.09 -21.03 1.38
C GLY A 85 -2.92 -20.52 -0.06
N LYS A 86 -3.89 -19.78 -0.61
CA LYS A 86 -3.83 -19.18 -1.96
C LYS A 86 -3.20 -17.79 -1.91
N LEU A 87 -2.43 -17.43 -2.93
CA LEU A 87 -1.79 -16.12 -3.01
C LEU A 87 -2.83 -15.01 -3.22
N THR A 88 -2.66 -13.87 -2.55
CA THR A 88 -3.40 -12.67 -2.94
C THR A 88 -3.02 -12.28 -4.37
N GLY A 89 -4.02 -11.88 -5.15
CA GLY A 89 -3.94 -11.62 -6.58
C GLY A 89 -4.42 -12.79 -7.44
N THR A 90 -4.67 -13.95 -6.84
CA THR A 90 -5.28 -15.13 -7.48
C THR A 90 -6.67 -15.45 -6.90
N LEU A 91 -7.31 -14.48 -6.22
CA LEU A 91 -8.55 -14.69 -5.48
C LEU A 91 -9.74 -14.04 -6.21
N GLY A 92 -9.56 -12.89 -6.88
CA GLY A 92 -10.56 -12.23 -7.72
C GLY A 92 -10.39 -12.52 -9.22
N ASP A 93 -11.05 -11.75 -10.07
CA ASP A 93 -11.01 -11.86 -11.54
C ASP A 93 -9.73 -11.27 -12.14
N ALA A 94 -9.25 -10.19 -11.55
CA ALA A 94 -8.02 -9.51 -11.94
C ALA A 94 -7.34 -8.90 -10.73
N SER A 95 -6.03 -8.69 -10.81
CA SER A 95 -5.27 -8.08 -9.73
C SER A 95 -4.13 -7.21 -10.23
N PHE A 96 -3.80 -6.20 -9.41
CA PHE A 96 -2.79 -5.20 -9.72
C PHE A 96 -1.73 -5.15 -8.63
N PHE A 97 -0.47 -5.11 -9.02
CA PHE A 97 0.68 -5.01 -8.13
C PHE A 97 1.50 -3.77 -8.48
N SER A 98 2.14 -3.18 -7.46
CA SER A 98 3.06 -2.06 -7.65
C SER A 98 4.51 -2.51 -7.62
N LEU A 99 5.26 -2.10 -8.64
CA LEU A 99 6.72 -2.26 -8.71
C LEU A 99 7.46 -0.98 -8.25
N ALA A 100 6.73 0.00 -7.71
CA ALA A 100 7.29 1.16 -7.03
C ALA A 100 7.28 1.02 -5.49
N LYS A 101 6.65 -0.04 -4.97
CA LYS A 101 6.48 -0.31 -3.53
C LYS A 101 7.45 -1.41 -3.06
N TYR A 102 6.92 -2.53 -2.57
CA TYR A 102 7.68 -3.51 -1.80
C TYR A 102 8.86 -4.12 -2.58
N ILE A 103 8.61 -4.59 -3.80
CA ILE A 103 9.67 -4.99 -4.74
C ILE A 103 9.97 -3.83 -5.70
N SER A 104 10.60 -2.77 -5.18
CA SER A 104 10.88 -1.58 -5.98
C SER A 104 11.83 -1.89 -7.14
N ALA A 105 11.41 -1.58 -8.37
CA ALA A 105 12.17 -1.76 -9.60
C ALA A 105 12.38 -0.42 -10.35
N GLY A 106 12.37 0.70 -9.62
CA GLY A 106 12.40 2.06 -10.19
C GLY A 106 11.00 2.60 -10.53
N GLY A 107 10.05 1.73 -10.87
CA GLY A 107 8.63 2.05 -11.09
C GLY A 107 7.90 0.93 -11.85
N GLY A 108 6.61 1.11 -12.08
CA GLY A 108 5.77 0.22 -12.88
C GLY A 108 4.75 -0.58 -12.08
N GLY A 109 4.05 -1.48 -12.78
CA GLY A 109 3.04 -2.35 -12.21
C GLY A 109 2.99 -3.71 -12.92
N MET A 110 2.30 -4.65 -12.29
CA MET A 110 2.03 -5.97 -12.85
C MET A 110 0.54 -6.26 -12.72
N ILE A 111 -0.02 -6.92 -13.72
CA ILE A 111 -1.42 -7.36 -13.74
C ILE A 111 -1.41 -8.89 -13.76
N ILE A 112 -2.27 -9.51 -12.96
CA ILE A 112 -2.62 -10.93 -13.10
C ILE A 112 -4.11 -10.98 -13.42
N VAL A 113 -4.48 -11.78 -14.41
CA VAL A 113 -5.88 -12.04 -14.76
C VAL A 113 -6.16 -13.51 -14.45
N ASN A 114 -7.19 -13.75 -13.65
CA ASN A 114 -7.65 -15.09 -13.28
C ASN A 114 -8.93 -15.49 -14.04
N ASN A 115 -9.59 -14.51 -14.69
CA ASN A 115 -10.76 -14.72 -15.52
C ASN A 115 -10.35 -14.90 -16.99
N ASP A 116 -10.48 -16.12 -17.51
CA ASP A 116 -10.08 -16.46 -18.87
C ASP A 116 -10.76 -15.58 -19.95
N GLY A 117 -11.98 -15.09 -19.69
CA GLY A 117 -12.69 -14.19 -20.60
C GLY A 117 -12.08 -12.80 -20.75
N LEU A 118 -11.18 -12.40 -19.85
CA LEU A 118 -10.49 -11.10 -19.90
C LEU A 118 -9.10 -11.17 -20.54
N THR A 119 -8.50 -12.37 -20.65
CA THR A 119 -7.11 -12.56 -21.07
C THR A 119 -6.83 -11.98 -22.45
N ASP A 120 -7.63 -12.33 -23.47
CA ASP A 120 -7.43 -11.87 -24.85
C ASP A 120 -7.64 -10.36 -25.01
N ARG A 121 -8.53 -9.79 -24.20
CA ARG A 121 -8.76 -8.33 -24.20
C ARG A 121 -7.56 -7.62 -23.58
N LEU A 122 -7.09 -8.08 -22.42
CA LEU A 122 -5.93 -7.49 -21.77
C LEU A 122 -4.67 -7.62 -22.63
N GLN A 123 -4.45 -8.76 -23.27
CA GLN A 123 -3.29 -8.96 -24.13
C GLN A 123 -3.27 -7.95 -25.29
N ARG A 124 -4.43 -7.71 -25.93
CA ARG A 124 -4.55 -6.67 -26.95
C ARG A 124 -4.18 -5.29 -26.43
N GLU A 125 -4.67 -4.90 -25.24
CA GLU A 125 -4.30 -3.62 -24.61
C GLU A 125 -2.79 -3.54 -24.37
N ILE A 126 -2.18 -4.60 -23.80
CA ILE A 126 -0.73 -4.68 -23.55
C ILE A 126 0.07 -4.54 -24.85
N ASP A 127 -0.39 -5.14 -25.95
CA ASP A 127 0.29 -5.10 -27.24
C ASP A 127 0.28 -3.69 -27.88
N THR A 128 -0.70 -2.84 -27.53
CA THR A 128 -0.73 -1.43 -27.97
C THR A 128 0.24 -0.53 -27.20
N LEU A 129 0.75 -0.99 -26.04
CA LEU A 129 1.60 -0.16 -25.20
C LEU A 129 2.92 0.16 -25.89
N LYS A 130 3.26 1.46 -25.93
CA LYS A 130 4.54 1.92 -26.47
C LYS A 130 5.68 1.29 -25.68
N LYS A 131 6.61 0.64 -26.39
CA LYS A 131 7.83 0.09 -25.80
C LYS A 131 8.90 1.18 -25.74
N PRO A 132 9.55 1.41 -24.58
CA PRO A 132 10.61 2.41 -24.47
C PRO A 132 11.76 2.14 -25.44
N SER A 133 12.21 3.18 -26.16
CA SER A 133 13.36 3.10 -27.07
C SER A 133 14.66 2.81 -26.31
N VAL A 134 15.69 2.32 -27.00
CA VAL A 134 17.00 2.03 -26.36
C VAL A 134 17.61 3.30 -25.74
N LEU A 135 17.53 4.44 -26.43
CA LEU A 135 18.02 5.72 -25.90
C LEU A 135 17.24 6.15 -24.65
N ASN A 136 15.91 5.97 -24.66
CA ASN A 136 15.09 6.28 -23.49
C ASN A 136 15.43 5.37 -22.32
N ASN A 137 15.68 4.07 -22.55
CA ASN A 137 16.14 3.16 -21.50
C ASN A 137 17.48 3.62 -20.89
N ILE A 138 18.45 4.06 -21.70
CA ILE A 138 19.76 4.54 -21.20
C ILE A 138 19.57 5.80 -20.36
N LYS A 139 18.83 6.79 -20.86
CA LYS A 139 18.53 8.03 -20.13
C LYS A 139 17.79 7.74 -18.82
N HIS A 140 16.78 6.87 -18.87
CA HIS A 140 16.02 6.45 -17.69
C HIS A 140 16.91 5.78 -16.66
N SER A 141 17.74 4.81 -17.06
CA SER A 141 18.67 4.13 -16.15
C SER A 141 19.68 5.09 -15.51
N PHE A 142 20.18 6.07 -16.26
CA PHE A 142 21.04 7.11 -15.69
C PHE A 142 20.30 7.93 -14.63
N ILE A 143 19.07 8.37 -14.91
CA ILE A 143 18.24 9.14 -13.96
C ILE A 143 17.93 8.31 -12.70
N VAL A 144 17.53 7.03 -12.87
CA VAL A 144 17.23 6.13 -11.74
C VAL A 144 18.47 5.87 -10.91
N TYR A 145 19.64 5.69 -11.53
CA TYR A 145 20.91 5.53 -10.82
C TYR A 145 21.26 6.78 -10.01
N MET A 146 21.19 7.97 -10.64
CA MET A 146 21.45 9.24 -9.95
C MET A 146 20.48 9.45 -8.78
N ARG A 147 19.19 9.16 -8.98
CA ARG A 147 18.20 9.18 -7.89
C ARG A 147 18.60 8.21 -6.77
N SER A 148 18.92 6.96 -7.08
CA SER A 148 19.34 5.98 -6.07
C SER A 148 20.56 6.45 -5.28
N PHE A 149 21.54 7.06 -5.96
CA PHE A 149 22.74 7.60 -5.32
C PHE A 149 22.40 8.67 -4.26
N PHE A 150 21.51 9.61 -4.57
CA PHE A 150 21.07 10.65 -3.63
C PHE A 150 20.14 10.14 -2.52
N TYR A 151 19.54 8.96 -2.67
CA TYR A 151 18.69 8.33 -1.66
C TYR A 151 19.49 7.49 -0.64
N HIS A 152 20.81 7.36 -0.79
CA HIS A 152 21.68 6.72 0.21
C HIS A 152 22.29 7.73 1.17
N LYS A 153 22.60 7.29 2.40
CA LYS A 153 23.39 8.08 3.37
C LYS A 153 24.82 8.28 2.84
N PRO A 154 25.46 9.45 2.99
CA PRO A 154 24.98 10.65 3.69
C PRO A 154 24.13 11.61 2.82
N TRP A 155 24.08 11.39 1.50
CA TRP A 155 23.46 12.30 0.53
C TRP A 155 21.98 12.58 0.79
N PHE A 156 21.23 11.57 1.24
CA PHE A 156 19.81 11.73 1.56
C PHE A 156 19.59 12.79 2.65
N GLY A 157 20.35 12.73 3.75
CA GLY A 157 20.21 13.67 4.85
C GLY A 157 20.74 15.07 4.54
N LEU A 158 21.81 15.16 3.74
CA LEU A 158 22.44 16.45 3.39
C LEU A 158 21.67 17.22 2.32
N PHE A 159 21.03 16.53 1.37
CA PHE A 159 20.45 17.17 0.19
C PHE A 159 18.99 16.79 -0.03
N ALA A 160 18.65 15.50 -0.05
CA ALA A 160 17.31 15.06 -0.45
C ALA A 160 16.23 15.42 0.58
N LEU A 161 16.50 15.25 1.88
CA LEU A 161 15.53 15.49 2.95
C LEU A 161 15.20 16.99 3.13
N PRO A 162 16.16 17.94 3.19
CA PRO A 162 15.83 19.37 3.26
C PRO A 162 15.03 19.87 2.05
N ILE A 163 15.36 19.37 0.85
CA ILE A 163 14.64 19.68 -0.38
C ILE A 163 13.23 19.08 -0.34
N GLY A 164 13.10 17.82 0.09
CA GLY A 164 11.82 17.11 0.21
C GLY A 164 10.86 17.84 1.13
N LEU A 165 11.28 18.14 2.37
CA LEU A 165 10.46 18.85 3.37
C LEU A 165 10.04 20.26 2.89
N SER A 166 10.91 20.95 2.14
CA SER A 166 10.59 22.28 1.59
C SER A 166 9.58 22.26 0.44
N ILE A 167 9.40 21.10 -0.20
CA ILE A 167 8.53 20.89 -1.38
C ILE A 167 7.21 20.23 -0.96
N GLU A 168 7.20 19.43 0.10
CA GLU A 168 6.04 18.66 0.57
C GLU A 168 4.82 19.57 0.87
N ASP A 169 5.05 20.77 1.41
CA ASP A 169 4.00 21.76 1.68
C ASP A 169 3.54 22.55 0.43
N LYS A 170 4.32 22.53 -0.66
CA LYS A 170 4.14 23.44 -1.81
C LYS A 170 3.72 22.75 -3.10
N VAL A 171 3.96 21.44 -3.19
CA VAL A 171 3.65 20.65 -4.36
C VAL A 171 2.82 19.47 -3.89
N ASP A 172 1.52 19.54 -4.12
CA ASP A 172 0.65 18.38 -4.03
C ASP A 172 1.11 17.40 -5.13
N LEU A 173 2.11 16.56 -4.83
CA LEU A 173 2.69 15.57 -5.73
C LEU A 173 1.65 14.54 -6.21
N MET A 174 0.47 14.55 -5.59
CA MET A 174 -0.70 13.77 -5.97
C MET A 174 -1.57 14.46 -7.03
N THR A 175 -1.36 15.75 -7.32
CA THR A 175 -2.08 16.45 -8.39
C THR A 175 -1.41 16.23 -9.75
N LYS A 176 -2.12 15.48 -10.61
CA LYS A 176 -1.98 15.45 -12.07
C LYS A 176 -0.55 15.36 -12.60
N ARG A 177 0.04 14.17 -12.56
CA ARG A 177 0.85 13.73 -13.70
C ARG A 177 -0.02 12.83 -14.56
N SER A 178 -0.43 13.31 -15.72
CA SER A 178 -0.81 12.42 -16.82
C SER A 178 0.39 11.52 -17.09
N PHE A 179 0.32 10.27 -16.64
CA PHE A 179 1.32 9.29 -17.01
C PHE A 179 0.92 8.71 -18.37
N GLU A 180 1.86 8.63 -19.29
CA GLU A 180 1.65 7.89 -20.52
C GLU A 180 1.69 6.40 -20.17
N VAL A 181 0.61 5.67 -20.47
CA VAL A 181 0.58 4.22 -20.29
C VAL A 181 1.54 3.62 -21.31
N ALA A 182 2.59 2.96 -20.80
CA ALA A 182 3.66 2.40 -21.62
C ALA A 182 4.13 1.06 -21.04
N GLY A 183 4.80 0.26 -21.87
CA GLY A 183 5.42 -0.97 -21.43
C GLY A 183 6.57 -0.69 -20.46
N ILE A 184 6.79 -1.60 -19.50
CA ILE A 184 7.91 -1.49 -18.56
C ILE A 184 9.27 -1.39 -19.29
N ASN A 185 10.18 -0.57 -18.75
CA ASN A 185 11.55 -0.52 -19.25
C ASN A 185 12.25 -1.87 -19.06
N LYS A 186 13.04 -2.31 -20.04
CA LYS A 186 13.73 -3.62 -19.97
C LYS A 186 14.70 -3.72 -18.79
N ASN A 187 15.34 -2.61 -18.43
CA ASN A 187 16.28 -2.54 -17.31
C ASN A 187 15.54 -2.66 -15.96
N ASP A 188 14.41 -1.96 -15.81
CA ASP A 188 13.56 -2.05 -14.61
C ASP A 188 13.02 -3.48 -14.44
N LEU A 189 12.55 -4.11 -15.53
CA LEU A 189 12.12 -5.51 -15.52
C LEU A 189 13.26 -6.44 -15.10
N SER A 190 14.47 -6.24 -15.62
CA SER A 190 15.63 -7.05 -15.25
C SER A 190 16.02 -6.90 -13.78
N VAL A 191 15.91 -5.68 -13.23
CA VAL A 191 16.10 -5.42 -11.79
C VAL A 191 15.03 -6.10 -10.96
N MET A 192 13.76 -6.02 -11.39
CA MET A 192 12.64 -6.68 -10.72
C MET A 192 12.87 -8.19 -10.64
N LEU A 193 13.20 -8.85 -11.75
CA LEU A 193 13.42 -10.30 -11.79
C LEU A 193 14.58 -10.75 -10.88
N LYS A 194 15.67 -9.97 -10.83
CA LYS A 194 16.78 -10.24 -9.91
C LYS A 194 16.36 -10.10 -8.44
N LYS A 195 15.58 -9.06 -8.11
CA LYS A 195 15.06 -8.85 -6.75
C LYS A 195 14.08 -9.95 -6.35
N LEU A 196 13.26 -10.43 -7.29
CA LEU A 196 12.24 -11.44 -7.06
C LEU A 196 12.85 -12.76 -6.55
N ALA A 197 14.04 -13.12 -7.06
CA ALA A 197 14.77 -14.32 -6.65
C ALA A 197 15.07 -14.38 -5.14
N VAL A 198 15.29 -13.24 -4.49
CA VAL A 198 15.56 -13.16 -3.04
C VAL A 198 14.38 -12.59 -2.24
N PHE A 199 13.30 -12.19 -2.92
CA PHE A 199 12.23 -11.41 -2.31
C PHE A 199 11.51 -12.16 -1.20
N LYS A 200 11.24 -13.46 -1.39
CA LYS A 200 10.63 -14.30 -0.34
C LYS A 200 11.44 -14.27 0.96
N ARG A 201 12.78 -14.37 0.87
CA ARG A 201 13.66 -14.28 2.05
C ARG A 201 13.54 -12.91 2.73
N ASN A 202 13.48 -11.83 1.95
CA ASN A 202 13.33 -10.49 2.50
C ASN A 202 11.97 -10.30 3.21
N VAL A 203 10.89 -10.88 2.67
CA VAL A 203 9.59 -10.89 3.33
C VAL A 203 9.65 -11.61 4.68
N GLU A 204 10.31 -12.78 4.76
CA GLU A 204 10.46 -13.49 6.04
C GLU A 204 11.28 -12.70 7.07
N LEU A 205 12.33 -11.98 6.64
CA LEU A 205 13.09 -11.09 7.53
C LEU A 205 12.23 -9.93 8.05
N GLN A 206 11.42 -9.32 7.19
CA GLN A 206 10.49 -8.25 7.57
C GLN A 206 9.37 -8.75 8.50
N ARG A 207 8.86 -9.97 8.27
CA ARG A 207 7.94 -10.65 9.18
C ARG A 207 8.57 -10.85 10.55
N LYS A 208 9.82 -11.33 10.60
CA LYS A 208 10.57 -11.47 11.87
C LYS A 208 10.66 -10.14 12.61
N ASN A 209 11.00 -9.05 11.92
CA ASN A 209 11.04 -7.71 12.51
C ASN A 209 9.68 -7.28 13.06
N SER A 210 8.60 -7.60 12.35
CA SER A 210 7.24 -7.28 12.76
C SER A 210 6.82 -8.06 14.01
N PHE A 211 7.15 -9.36 14.10
CA PHE A 211 6.87 -10.16 15.29
C PHE A 211 7.70 -9.71 16.51
N PHE A 212 8.94 -9.27 16.29
CA PHE A 212 9.74 -8.64 17.34
C PHE A 212 9.03 -7.38 17.89
N LEU A 213 8.57 -6.49 17.01
CA LEU A 213 7.84 -5.28 17.44
C LEU A 213 6.52 -5.61 18.13
N ILE A 214 5.79 -6.63 17.67
CA ILE A 214 4.56 -7.09 18.33
C ILE A 214 4.86 -7.55 19.76
N GLU A 215 5.88 -8.41 19.93
CA GLU A 215 6.25 -8.93 21.24
C GLU A 215 6.71 -7.82 22.19
N GLU A 216 7.55 -6.90 21.70
CA GLU A 216 8.03 -5.78 22.50
C GLU A 216 6.91 -4.84 22.94
N LEU A 217 5.90 -4.62 22.09
CA LEU A 217 4.84 -3.63 22.34
C LEU A 217 3.56 -4.25 22.92
N LYS A 218 3.48 -5.57 23.15
CA LYS A 218 2.22 -6.24 23.50
C LYS A 218 1.56 -5.75 24.80
N ASP A 219 2.36 -5.27 25.75
CA ASP A 219 1.90 -4.83 27.08
C ASP A 219 1.68 -3.30 27.14
N THR A 220 1.60 -2.65 25.98
CA THR A 220 1.39 -1.21 25.85
C THR A 220 -0.08 -0.87 25.58
N SER A 221 -0.44 0.42 25.65
CA SER A 221 -1.78 0.91 25.31
C SER A 221 -2.07 0.92 23.81
N VAL A 222 -1.04 0.84 22.95
CA VAL A 222 -1.26 0.90 21.50
C VAL A 222 -1.87 -0.38 20.95
N ILE A 223 -2.76 -0.22 19.98
CA ILE A 223 -3.40 -1.33 19.31
C ILE A 223 -2.48 -1.83 18.20
N LEU A 224 -2.02 -3.07 18.38
CA LEU A 224 -1.07 -3.73 17.51
C LEU A 224 -1.72 -4.46 16.34
N PRO A 225 -0.97 -4.64 15.24
CA PRO A 225 -1.44 -5.47 14.15
C PRO A 225 -1.46 -6.95 14.54
N TYR A 226 -2.51 -7.68 14.17
CA TYR A 226 -2.57 -9.14 14.32
C TYR A 226 -2.83 -9.86 13.00
N GLU A 227 -2.29 -11.06 12.85
CA GLU A 227 -2.50 -11.93 11.69
C GLU A 227 -3.71 -12.84 11.95
N ARG A 228 -4.72 -12.80 11.06
CA ARG A 228 -5.92 -13.65 11.18
C ARG A 228 -5.56 -15.11 10.91
N LYS A 229 -6.33 -16.03 11.50
CA LYS A 229 -6.23 -17.46 11.19
C LYS A 229 -6.37 -17.70 9.69
N GLU A 230 -5.64 -18.68 9.16
CA GLU A 230 -5.63 -19.05 7.74
C GLU A 230 -5.12 -17.97 6.79
N THR A 231 -4.51 -16.89 7.32
CA THR A 231 -3.83 -15.89 6.50
C THR A 231 -2.31 -15.96 6.67
N TYR A 232 -1.59 -15.47 5.67
CA TYR A 232 -0.17 -15.14 5.73
C TYR A 232 -0.03 -13.68 5.30
N CYS A 233 0.36 -12.80 6.22
CA CYS A 233 0.52 -11.36 5.97
C CYS A 233 1.98 -11.05 5.62
N ASN A 234 2.29 -10.41 4.49
CA ASN A 234 3.70 -10.09 4.21
C ASN A 234 4.28 -8.96 5.12
N TYR A 235 3.44 -8.32 5.95
CA TYR A 235 3.76 -7.15 6.78
C TYR A 235 4.50 -6.05 6.01
N TYR A 236 4.06 -5.71 4.80
CA TYR A 236 4.68 -4.67 3.98
C TYR A 236 4.91 -3.36 4.77
N LEU A 237 3.97 -3.00 5.63
CA LEU A 237 4.09 -1.91 6.58
C LEU A 237 3.61 -2.38 7.97
N PHE A 238 4.13 -1.73 9.02
CA PHE A 238 3.76 -2.01 10.41
C PHE A 238 2.89 -0.89 10.98
N PRO A 239 1.56 -1.01 10.91
CA PRO A 239 0.64 -0.05 11.50
C PRO A 239 0.54 -0.23 13.02
N VAL A 240 0.65 0.85 13.77
CA VAL A 240 0.33 0.95 15.20
C VAL A 240 -0.81 1.96 15.34
N ARG A 241 -1.81 1.64 16.17
CA ARG A 241 -2.97 2.51 16.33
C ARG A 241 -3.07 3.04 17.76
N PHE A 242 -3.22 4.35 17.89
CA PHE A 242 -3.37 5.10 19.15
C PHE A 242 -4.85 5.31 19.48
N ASP A 243 -5.18 5.79 20.68
CA ASP A 243 -6.59 5.97 21.06
C ASP A 243 -7.24 7.14 20.32
N ASN A 244 -6.45 8.17 19.99
CA ASN A 244 -6.92 9.37 19.32
C ASN A 244 -5.84 10.06 18.49
N LYS A 245 -6.27 11.06 17.70
CA LYS A 245 -5.42 11.86 16.82
C LYS A 245 -4.29 12.57 17.54
N LYS A 246 -4.56 13.12 18.73
CA LYS A 246 -3.58 13.90 19.48
C LYS A 246 -2.41 13.04 19.92
N GLU A 247 -2.69 11.84 20.44
CA GLU A 247 -1.66 10.87 20.81
C GLU A 247 -0.88 10.38 19.59
N ARG A 248 -1.58 10.05 18.49
CA ARG A 248 -0.93 9.65 17.23
C ARG A 248 0.04 10.72 16.73
N ASP A 249 -0.40 11.98 16.71
CA ASP A 249 0.38 13.11 16.22
C ASP A 249 1.58 13.38 17.14
N LEU A 250 1.39 13.37 18.47
CA LEU A 250 2.48 13.50 19.45
C LEU A 250 3.51 12.38 19.30
N ALA A 251 3.07 11.13 19.12
CA ALA A 251 3.96 10.00 18.87
C ALA A 251 4.72 10.13 17.55
N SER A 252 4.05 10.59 16.49
CA SER A 252 4.68 10.85 15.19
C SER A 252 5.82 11.85 15.31
N ASP A 253 5.60 12.97 15.99
CA ASP A 253 6.58 14.05 16.13
C ASP A 253 7.76 13.61 17.01
N PHE A 254 7.47 13.00 18.15
CA PHE A 254 8.49 12.47 19.06
C PHE A 254 9.40 11.42 18.41
N LEU A 255 8.84 10.48 17.66
CA LEU A 255 9.62 9.46 16.95
C LEU A 255 10.51 10.09 15.88
N ARG A 256 10.00 11.08 15.14
CA ARG A 256 10.77 11.82 14.14
C ARG A 256 11.93 12.61 14.77
N ASP A 257 11.71 13.22 15.93
CA ASP A 257 12.78 13.89 16.69
C ASP A 257 13.88 12.92 17.14
N LYS A 258 13.53 11.66 17.40
CA LYS A 258 14.50 10.58 17.65
C LYS A 258 15.13 9.99 16.38
N GLY A 259 14.82 10.55 15.20
CA GLY A 259 15.31 10.09 13.90
C GLY A 259 14.68 8.77 13.45
N ILE A 260 13.48 8.45 13.92
CA ILE A 260 12.66 7.31 13.49
C ILE A 260 11.59 7.86 12.55
N ASP A 261 11.68 7.47 11.28
CA ASP A 261 10.71 7.92 10.28
C ASP A 261 9.36 7.23 10.47
N THR A 262 8.27 7.98 10.31
CA THR A 262 6.89 7.53 10.55
C THR A 262 5.97 8.03 9.47
N SER A 263 4.86 7.34 9.20
CA SER A 263 3.89 7.78 8.19
C SER A 263 2.45 7.72 8.69
N LYS A 264 1.71 8.82 8.53
CA LYS A 264 0.25 8.90 8.72
C LYS A 264 -0.46 8.41 7.47
N LEU A 265 -0.22 7.16 7.07
CA LEU A 265 -0.61 6.64 5.76
C LEU A 265 -2.12 6.86 5.52
N TYR A 266 -2.45 7.50 4.39
CA TYR A 266 -3.82 7.78 3.95
C TYR A 266 -4.67 8.64 4.90
N SER A 267 -4.05 9.36 5.84
CA SER A 267 -4.76 10.24 6.78
C SER A 267 -5.64 11.30 6.11
N GLU A 268 -5.21 11.83 4.96
CA GLU A 268 -5.95 12.84 4.19
C GLU A 268 -6.98 12.25 3.21
N THR A 269 -7.07 10.92 3.11
CA THR A 269 -7.93 10.28 2.10
C THR A 269 -9.42 10.63 2.27
N PRO A 270 -10.03 10.61 3.47
CA PRO A 270 -11.43 11.00 3.64
C PRO A 270 -11.72 12.44 3.24
N LEU A 271 -10.82 13.37 3.58
CA LEU A 271 -10.94 14.77 3.21
C LEU A 271 -10.88 14.94 1.69
N LYS A 272 -9.88 14.32 1.02
CA LYS A 272 -9.76 14.33 -0.44
C LYS A 272 -10.95 13.67 -1.11
N ALA A 273 -11.43 12.53 -0.59
CA ALA A 273 -12.61 11.82 -1.08
C ALA A 273 -13.87 12.70 -1.03
N LYS A 274 -14.06 13.43 0.07
CA LYS A 274 -15.20 14.36 0.22
C LYS A 274 -15.10 15.55 -0.75
N GLN A 275 -13.90 16.10 -0.93
CA GLN A 275 -13.68 17.29 -1.75
C GLN A 275 -13.77 17.00 -3.26
N PHE A 276 -13.30 15.84 -3.71
CA PHE A 276 -13.09 15.58 -5.14
C PHE A 276 -13.83 14.35 -5.69
N TYR A 277 -14.31 13.44 -4.83
CA TYR A 277 -14.83 12.14 -5.26
C TYR A 277 -16.25 11.84 -4.73
N GLY A 278 -16.92 12.82 -4.11
CA GLY A 278 -18.32 12.70 -3.70
C GLY A 278 -18.58 11.82 -2.47
N TYR A 279 -17.56 11.56 -1.63
CA TYR A 279 -17.75 10.84 -0.37
C TYR A 279 -18.70 11.58 0.57
N LYS A 280 -19.65 10.85 1.18
CA LYS A 280 -20.78 11.40 1.93
C LYS A 280 -20.59 11.42 3.45
N GLY A 281 -19.50 10.85 3.97
CA GLY A 281 -19.29 10.76 5.43
C GLY A 281 -19.87 9.48 6.06
N ASP A 282 -19.98 8.41 5.28
CA ASP A 282 -20.58 7.13 5.66
C ASP A 282 -19.55 5.99 5.86
N CYS A 283 -18.30 6.33 6.19
CA CYS A 283 -17.21 5.40 6.53
C CYS A 283 -16.55 5.75 7.87
N PRO A 284 -17.27 5.65 9.00
CA PRO A 284 -16.78 6.07 10.32
C PRO A 284 -15.52 5.31 10.80
N ASN A 285 -15.36 4.03 10.44
CA ASN A 285 -14.17 3.27 10.81
C ASN A 285 -12.93 3.77 10.06
N THR A 286 -13.09 4.10 8.79
CA THR A 286 -12.02 4.73 8.01
C THR A 286 -11.61 6.06 8.62
N GLU A 287 -12.58 6.93 8.95
CA GLU A 287 -12.32 8.23 9.58
C GLU A 287 -11.58 8.07 10.92
N LYS A 288 -12.06 7.15 11.76
CA LYS A 288 -11.39 6.81 13.02
C LYS A 288 -9.98 6.27 12.78
N LEU A 289 -9.78 5.40 11.80
CA LEU A 289 -8.44 4.86 11.49
C LEU A 289 -7.49 5.96 11.04
N THR A 290 -7.92 6.87 10.17
CA THR A 290 -7.06 7.96 9.66
C THR A 290 -6.54 8.89 10.75
N ASP A 291 -7.31 9.08 11.81
CA ASP A 291 -6.90 9.85 12.97
C ASP A 291 -5.95 9.07 13.89
N THR A 292 -6.10 7.75 13.96
CA THR A 292 -5.43 6.94 15.00
C THR A 292 -4.24 6.14 14.52
N ILE A 293 -4.07 5.94 13.21
CA ILE A 293 -3.02 5.08 12.65
C ILE A 293 -1.68 5.79 12.48
N LEU A 294 -0.59 5.12 12.85
CA LEU A 294 0.78 5.52 12.57
C LEU A 294 1.56 4.30 12.06
N VAL A 295 2.19 4.42 10.90
CA VAL A 295 3.09 3.39 10.39
C VAL A 295 4.50 3.65 10.91
N ILE A 296 5.09 2.65 11.56
CA ILE A 296 6.48 2.67 12.04
C ILE A 296 7.37 1.71 11.24
N PRO A 297 8.71 1.89 11.26
CA PRO A 297 9.60 1.09 10.42
C PRO A 297 9.71 -0.37 10.86
N ASN A 298 9.54 -1.30 9.93
CA ASN A 298 9.78 -2.74 10.13
C ASN A 298 10.60 -3.39 8.99
N HIS A 299 11.10 -2.60 8.05
CA HIS A 299 11.68 -3.09 6.81
C HIS A 299 12.87 -4.04 7.03
N TYR A 300 13.03 -5.02 6.13
CA TYR A 300 13.94 -6.17 6.29
C TYR A 300 15.44 -5.85 6.46
N THR A 301 15.88 -4.60 6.23
CA THR A 301 17.29 -4.20 6.43
C THR A 301 17.58 -3.62 7.81
N LEU A 302 16.56 -3.44 8.66
CA LEU A 302 16.75 -2.98 10.03
C LEU A 302 17.56 -3.98 10.85
N LYS A 303 18.53 -3.47 11.61
CA LYS A 303 19.28 -4.24 12.59
C LYS A 303 18.49 -4.33 13.90
N GLU A 304 18.80 -5.34 14.70
CA GLU A 304 18.17 -5.56 16.01
C GLU A 304 18.22 -4.32 16.90
N LYS A 305 19.38 -3.67 17.02
CA LYS A 305 19.52 -2.40 17.77
C LYS A 305 18.61 -1.27 17.28
N GLU A 306 18.29 -1.24 15.99
CA GLU A 306 17.39 -0.23 15.41
C GLU A 306 15.93 -0.58 15.74
N LEU A 307 15.56 -1.86 15.71
CA LEU A 307 14.25 -2.34 16.14
C LEU A 307 14.01 -2.11 17.64
N THR A 308 15.00 -2.40 18.49
CA THR A 308 14.94 -2.12 19.92
C THR A 308 14.74 -0.62 20.17
N LYS A 309 15.53 0.24 19.50
CA LYS A 309 15.36 1.70 19.60
C LYS A 309 13.95 2.14 19.20
N ILE A 310 13.39 1.56 18.14
CA ILE A 310 12.02 1.86 17.69
C ILE A 310 11.02 1.46 18.78
N ALA A 311 11.09 0.23 19.29
CA ALA A 311 10.18 -0.25 20.32
C ALA A 311 10.26 0.57 21.62
N GLU A 312 11.47 0.85 22.12
CA GLU A 312 11.70 1.69 23.30
C GLU A 312 11.16 3.11 23.11
N SER A 313 11.37 3.71 21.93
CA SER A 313 10.88 5.06 21.64
C SER A 313 9.35 5.10 21.55
N VAL A 314 8.70 4.03 21.06
CA VAL A 314 7.24 3.91 21.11
C VAL A 314 6.76 3.74 22.55
N LYS A 315 7.45 2.96 23.39
CA LYS A 315 7.11 2.78 24.82
C LYS A 315 7.25 4.07 25.63
N GLU A 316 8.16 4.95 25.25
CA GLU A 316 8.42 6.20 25.97
C GLU A 316 7.39 7.30 25.68
N VAL A 317 6.70 7.22 24.54
CA VAL A 317 5.74 8.25 24.11
C VAL A 317 4.28 7.94 24.45
N ILE A 318 4.03 6.75 24.97
CA ILE A 318 2.72 6.25 25.40
C ILE A 318 2.60 6.32 26.92
#